data_AF-A0A9P9WSJ4-F1
#
_entry.id   AF-A0A9P9WSJ4-F1
#
_cell.length_a   1.000
_cell.length_b   1.000
_cell.length_c   1.000
_cell.angle_alpha   90.00
_cell.angle_beta   90.00
_cell.angle_gamma   90.00
#
_symmetry.space_group_name_H-M   'P 1'
#
loop_
_entity.id
_entity.type
_entity.pdbx_description
1 polymer ?
#
loop_
_entity_poly.entity_id
_entity_poly.type
_entity_poly.pdbx_seq_one_letter_code
_entity_poly.pdbx_strand_id
1 'polypeptide(L)'
;MDALKQYLPPGDGYLPYYMFITSVIAVGNSLQNYLTLHFSRRFYNGQFVPNPSLGPKTAAFNPEDSTRKLIPATPANAPKTAQTTDQVTPLAARLFATYTLISAIIRLYASHHLDIEPVYMLAVWTYVVALGHFVSEGLVYKTYYLGGPQVLPLFFATTGIVWMTMQKGFYVQA
;
A
#
# COMPACT_ATOMS: atom_id res chain seq x y z
N MET A 1 -2.57 24.01 -23.90
CA MET A 1 -2.32 24.00 -22.44
C MET A 1 -3.59 24.31 -21.64
N ASP A 2 -4.64 24.89 -22.24
CA ASP A 2 -5.84 25.31 -21.51
C ASP A 2 -6.79 24.18 -21.10
N ALA A 3 -6.85 23.07 -21.83
CA ALA A 3 -7.65 21.90 -21.44
C ALA A 3 -7.14 21.21 -20.16
N LEU A 4 -5.82 21.24 -19.91
CA LEU A 4 -5.21 20.63 -18.71
C LEU A 4 -5.48 21.44 -17.44
N LYS A 5 -5.63 22.77 -17.56
CA LYS A 5 -5.90 23.65 -16.42
C LYS A 5 -7.24 23.35 -15.75
N GLN A 6 -8.23 22.84 -16.49
CA GLN A 6 -9.55 22.50 -15.96
C GLN A 6 -9.52 21.26 -15.03
N TYR A 7 -8.51 20.40 -15.17
CA TYR A 7 -8.35 19.20 -14.34
C TYR A 7 -7.33 19.40 -13.21
N LEU A 8 -6.63 20.54 -13.19
CA LEU A 8 -5.73 20.87 -12.10
C LEU A 8 -6.55 21.39 -10.92
N PRO A 9 -6.18 21.01 -9.69
CA PRO A 9 -6.86 21.51 -8.51
C PRO A 9 -6.85 23.05 -8.44
N PRO A 10 -8.00 23.70 -8.17
CA PRO A 10 -8.12 25.16 -8.14
C PRO A 10 -7.80 25.78 -6.76
N GLY A 11 -7.62 24.95 -5.72
CA GLY A 11 -7.48 25.41 -4.32
C GLY A 11 -6.13 26.03 -3.99
N ASP A 12 -6.11 26.85 -2.94
CA ASP A 12 -4.91 27.56 -2.47
C ASP A 12 -3.81 26.63 -1.95
N GLY A 13 -2.57 27.08 -2.01
CA GLY A 13 -1.40 26.33 -1.55
C GLY A 13 -1.09 25.07 -2.38
N TYR A 14 -0.25 24.17 -1.84
CA TYR A 14 0.34 23.07 -2.62
C TYR A 14 -0.24 21.68 -2.31
N LEU A 15 -0.99 21.53 -1.22
CA LEU A 15 -1.57 20.24 -0.82
C LEU A 15 -2.54 19.66 -1.87
N PRO A 16 -3.38 20.45 -2.56
CA PRO A 16 -4.21 19.94 -3.67
C PRO A 16 -3.39 19.22 -4.75
N TYR A 17 -2.27 19.80 -5.18
CA TYR A 17 -1.41 19.21 -6.21
C TYR A 17 -0.72 17.94 -5.73
N TYR A 18 -0.31 17.89 -4.46
CA TYR A 18 0.22 16.67 -3.87
C TYR A 18 -0.79 15.52 -3.89
N MET A 19 -2.05 15.78 -3.51
CA MET A 19 -3.13 14.79 -3.57
C MET A 19 -3.37 14.32 -4.99
N PHE A 20 -3.43 15.27 -5.95
CA PHE A 20 -3.64 14.95 -7.35
C PHE A 20 -2.52 14.06 -7.91
N ILE A 21 -1.25 14.44 -7.73
CA ILE A 21 -0.09 13.69 -8.22
C ILE A 21 -0.04 12.28 -7.61
N THR A 22 -0.19 12.17 -6.28
CA THR A 22 -0.16 10.86 -5.62
C THR A 22 -1.34 9.98 -6.03
N SER A 23 -2.49 10.57 -6.37
CA SER A 23 -3.64 9.84 -6.93
C SER A 23 -3.35 9.30 -8.33
N VAL A 24 -2.77 10.11 -9.22
CA VAL A 24 -2.38 9.66 -10.57
C VAL A 24 -1.37 8.52 -10.51
N ILE A 25 -0.35 8.64 -9.64
CA ILE A 25 0.63 7.57 -9.41
C ILE A 25 -0.06 6.30 -8.91
N ALA A 26 -1.00 6.43 -7.97
CA ALA A 26 -1.74 5.31 -7.41
C ALA A 26 -2.66 4.63 -8.45
N VAL A 27 -3.30 5.38 -9.35
CA VAL A 27 -4.07 4.82 -10.48
C VAL A 27 -3.15 4.02 -11.40
N GLY A 28 -1.97 4.55 -11.75
CA GLY A 28 -0.98 3.83 -12.53
C GLY A 28 -0.51 2.53 -11.86
N ASN A 29 -0.26 2.58 -10.54
CA ASN A 29 0.08 1.40 -9.75
C ASN A 29 -1.05 0.36 -9.71
N SER A 30 -2.31 0.81 -9.60
CA SER A 30 -3.48 -0.06 -9.62
C SER A 30 -3.60 -0.78 -10.96
N LEU A 31 -3.55 -0.05 -12.08
CA LEU A 31 -3.58 -0.64 -13.43
C LEU A 31 -2.45 -1.67 -13.62
N GLN A 32 -1.24 -1.31 -13.21
CA GLN A 32 -0.09 -2.21 -13.27
C GLN A 32 -0.33 -3.52 -12.50
N ASN A 33 -0.89 -3.46 -11.29
CA ASN A 33 -1.18 -4.67 -10.48
C ASN A 33 -2.26 -5.57 -11.12
N TYR A 34 -3.17 -5.02 -11.92
CA TYR A 34 -4.11 -5.83 -12.72
C TYR A 34 -3.44 -6.53 -13.91
N LEU A 35 -2.39 -5.93 -14.46
CA LEU A 35 -1.72 -6.40 -15.69
C LEU A 35 -0.50 -7.30 -15.42
N THR A 36 0.21 -7.08 -14.31
CA THR A 36 1.48 -7.77 -14.04
C THR A 36 1.85 -7.83 -12.56
N LEU A 37 2.55 -8.89 -12.17
CA LEU A 37 3.14 -9.04 -10.84
C LEU A 37 4.55 -8.45 -10.71
N HIS A 38 5.15 -7.96 -11.80
CA HIS A 38 6.57 -7.64 -11.86
C HIS A 38 7.05 -6.73 -10.72
N PHE A 39 6.38 -5.61 -10.49
CA PHE A 39 6.78 -4.67 -9.45
C PHE A 39 6.31 -5.08 -8.06
N SER A 40 5.15 -5.72 -7.95
CA SER A 40 4.62 -6.20 -6.67
C SER A 40 5.52 -7.27 -6.06
N ARG A 41 6.12 -8.15 -6.87
CA ARG A 41 7.14 -9.11 -6.42
C ARG A 41 8.47 -8.44 -6.04
N ARG A 42 8.82 -7.31 -6.67
CA ARG A 42 9.99 -6.52 -6.26
C ARG A 42 9.76 -5.80 -4.94
N PHE A 43 8.52 -5.34 -4.70
CA PHE A 43 8.13 -4.72 -3.45
C PHE A 43 8.05 -5.77 -2.34
N TYR A 44 7.30 -6.85 -2.52
CA TYR A 44 7.18 -7.97 -1.59
C TYR A 44 8.20 -9.06 -1.91
N ASN A 45 9.47 -8.76 -1.64
CA ASN A 45 10.61 -9.61 -1.94
C ASN A 45 10.95 -10.65 -0.85
N GLY A 46 10.12 -10.78 0.19
CA GLY A 46 10.27 -11.77 1.24
C GLY A 46 10.14 -13.19 0.69
N GLN A 47 11.04 -14.07 1.13
CA GLN A 47 11.05 -15.48 0.76
C GLN A 47 10.62 -16.33 1.95
N PHE A 48 9.87 -17.39 1.68
CA PHE A 48 9.22 -18.21 2.70
C PHE A 48 9.39 -19.70 2.43
N VAL A 49 9.29 -20.49 3.48
CA VAL A 49 9.22 -21.96 3.48
C VAL A 49 7.97 -22.45 4.22
N PRO A 50 7.46 -23.66 3.92
CA PRO A 50 6.37 -24.26 4.69
C PRO A 50 6.69 -24.32 6.18
N ASN A 51 5.69 -24.07 7.03
CA ASN A 51 5.85 -24.11 8.48
C ASN A 51 5.80 -25.56 9.00
N PRO A 52 6.91 -26.15 9.46
CA PRO A 52 6.93 -27.54 9.94
C PRO A 52 6.20 -27.72 11.28
N SER A 53 5.84 -26.62 11.96
CA SER A 53 5.17 -26.65 13.26
C SER A 53 3.66 -26.90 13.15
N LEU A 54 3.09 -26.89 11.94
CA LEU A 54 1.68 -27.16 11.76
C LEU A 54 1.41 -28.67 11.76
N GLY A 55 0.41 -29.09 12.52
CA GLY A 55 -0.03 -30.48 12.56
C GLY A 55 -0.66 -30.96 11.23
N PRO A 56 -0.89 -32.28 11.08
CA PRO A 56 -1.57 -32.82 9.90
C PRO A 56 -3.03 -32.37 9.82
N LYS A 57 -3.62 -32.46 8.62
CA LYS A 57 -5.05 -32.21 8.40
C LYS A 57 -5.90 -33.17 9.24
N THR A 58 -6.92 -32.62 9.90
CA THR A 58 -7.95 -33.35 10.66
C THR A 58 -9.34 -32.89 10.21
N ALA A 59 -10.39 -33.44 10.82
CA ALA A 59 -11.77 -33.01 10.55
C ALA A 59 -12.03 -31.53 10.95
N ALA A 60 -11.31 -31.02 11.96
CA ALA A 60 -11.50 -29.66 12.49
C ALA A 60 -10.37 -28.68 12.12
N PHE A 61 -9.29 -29.17 11.51
CA PHE A 61 -8.11 -28.36 11.21
C PHE A 61 -7.53 -28.72 9.84
N ASN A 62 -7.26 -27.71 9.04
CA ASN A 62 -6.56 -27.84 7.77
C ASN A 62 -5.36 -26.89 7.76
N PRO A 63 -4.11 -27.39 7.70
CA PRO A 63 -2.91 -26.56 7.75
C PRO A 63 -2.84 -25.54 6.59
N GLU A 64 -3.49 -25.83 5.46
CA GLU A 64 -3.52 -24.92 4.31
C GLU A 64 -4.37 -23.66 4.52
N ASP A 65 -5.29 -23.69 5.50
CA ASP A 65 -6.15 -22.57 5.87
C ASP A 65 -5.48 -21.66 6.92
N SER A 66 -4.32 -22.07 7.46
CA SER A 66 -3.57 -21.30 8.44
C SER A 66 -2.89 -20.09 7.81
N THR A 67 -3.05 -18.92 8.43
CA THR A 67 -2.32 -17.69 8.07
C THR A 67 -0.81 -17.81 8.34
N ARG A 68 -0.38 -18.83 9.09
CA ARG A 68 1.04 -19.13 9.38
C ARG A 68 1.54 -20.38 8.67
N LYS A 69 0.90 -20.76 7.56
CA LYS A 69 1.35 -21.92 6.75
C LYS A 69 2.73 -21.75 6.14
N LEU A 70 3.15 -20.50 5.98
CA LEU A 70 4.49 -20.12 5.54
C LEU A 70 5.20 -19.35 6.67
N ILE A 71 6.50 -19.58 6.81
CA ILE A 71 7.38 -18.80 7.70
C ILE A 71 8.53 -18.20 6.90
N PRO A 72 9.09 -17.04 7.33
CA PRO A 72 10.21 -16.43 6.65
C PRO A 72 11.39 -17.40 6.52
N ALA A 73 11.96 -17.45 5.32
CA ALA A 73 13.16 -18.20 5.05
C ALA A 73 14.36 -17.48 5.68
N THR A 74 15.18 -18.25 6.38
CA THR A 74 16.41 -17.83 7.06
C THR A 74 17.51 -18.84 6.72
N PRO A 75 18.79 -18.48 6.87
CA PRO A 75 19.89 -19.44 6.67
C PRO A 75 19.79 -20.70 7.54
N ALA A 76 19.08 -20.63 8.67
CA ALA A 76 18.91 -21.76 9.60
C ALA A 76 17.81 -22.74 9.19
N ASN A 77 16.73 -22.28 8.55
CA ASN A 77 15.58 -23.12 8.19
C ASN A 77 15.44 -23.35 6.66
N ALA A 78 16.25 -22.66 5.85
CA ALA A 78 16.29 -22.80 4.40
C ALA A 78 17.75 -22.98 3.93
N PRO A 79 18.24 -24.22 3.80
CA PRO A 79 19.51 -24.51 3.14
C PRO A 79 19.61 -23.82 1.76
N LYS A 80 20.81 -23.57 1.24
CA LYS A 80 21.00 -22.89 -0.07
C LYS A 80 20.27 -23.58 -1.25
N THR A 81 19.95 -24.85 -1.11
CA THR A 81 19.23 -25.67 -2.10
C THR A 81 17.72 -25.72 -1.87
N ALA A 82 17.22 -25.15 -0.77
CA ALA A 82 15.80 -25.18 -0.45
C ALA A 82 15.01 -24.32 -1.42
N GLN A 83 13.94 -24.90 -1.96
CA GLN A 83 12.98 -24.15 -2.76
C GLN A 83 12.22 -23.19 -1.84
N THR A 84 12.41 -21.90 -2.05
CA THR A 84 11.67 -20.84 -1.36
C THR A 84 10.63 -20.24 -2.29
N THR A 85 9.62 -19.59 -1.72
CA THR A 85 8.56 -18.94 -2.48
C THR A 85 8.18 -17.59 -1.88
N ASP A 86 7.73 -16.66 -2.70
CA ASP A 86 7.08 -15.43 -2.23
C ASP A 86 5.57 -15.64 -2.03
N GLN A 87 4.92 -14.67 -1.39
CA GLN A 87 3.47 -14.71 -1.12
C GLN A 87 2.65 -13.89 -2.12
N VAL A 88 3.26 -13.41 -3.21
CA VAL A 88 2.57 -12.56 -4.19
C VAL A 88 1.84 -13.44 -5.20
N THR A 89 0.51 -13.34 -5.19
CA THR A 89 -0.36 -14.06 -6.14
C THR A 89 -1.12 -13.07 -7.04
N PRO A 90 -1.61 -13.52 -8.22
CA PRO A 90 -2.48 -12.71 -9.06
C PRO A 90 -3.74 -12.21 -8.34
N LEU A 91 -4.32 -13.01 -7.43
CA LEU A 91 -5.48 -12.60 -6.65
C LEU A 91 -5.11 -11.47 -5.67
N ALA A 92 -4.02 -11.64 -4.91
CA ALA A 92 -3.54 -10.62 -3.98
C ALA A 92 -3.21 -9.30 -4.68
N ALA A 93 -2.57 -9.36 -5.86
CA ALA A 93 -2.28 -8.16 -6.65
C ALA A 93 -3.55 -7.41 -7.08
N ARG A 94 -4.61 -8.11 -7.52
CA ARG A 94 -5.89 -7.47 -7.87
C ARG A 94 -6.60 -6.87 -6.66
N LEU A 95 -6.56 -7.52 -5.50
CA LEU A 95 -7.11 -6.96 -4.26
C LEU A 95 -6.34 -5.69 -3.85
N PHE A 96 -5.01 -5.73 -3.91
CA PHE A 96 -4.16 -4.57 -3.66
C PHE A 96 -4.42 -3.43 -4.67
N ALA A 97 -4.63 -3.76 -5.94
CA ALA A 97 -5.00 -2.81 -6.99
C ALA A 97 -6.33 -2.12 -6.69
N THR A 98 -7.34 -2.88 -6.26
CA THR A 98 -8.67 -2.37 -5.90
C THR A 98 -8.57 -1.42 -4.71
N TYR A 99 -7.87 -1.84 -3.65
CA TYR A 99 -7.59 -1.02 -2.47
C TYR A 99 -6.89 0.30 -2.83
N THR A 100 -5.87 0.23 -3.69
CA THR A 100 -5.10 1.40 -4.13
C THR A 100 -5.95 2.34 -4.99
N LEU A 101 -6.84 1.80 -5.83
CA LEU A 101 -7.75 2.60 -6.66
C LEU A 101 -8.76 3.36 -5.81
N ILE A 102 -9.37 2.70 -4.82
CA ILE A 102 -10.29 3.37 -3.87
C ILE A 102 -9.58 4.52 -3.16
N SER A 103 -8.35 4.28 -2.68
CA SER A 103 -7.54 5.32 -2.04
C SER A 103 -7.23 6.49 -2.98
N ALA A 104 -6.94 6.20 -4.25
CA ALA A 104 -6.67 7.21 -5.27
C ALA A 104 -7.91 8.06 -5.58
N ILE A 105 -9.10 7.44 -5.69
CA ILE A 105 -10.36 8.15 -5.91
C ILE A 105 -10.61 9.13 -4.76
N ILE A 106 -10.52 8.67 -3.51
CA ILE A 106 -10.72 9.52 -2.32
C ILE A 106 -9.78 10.73 -2.35
N ARG A 107 -8.49 10.52 -2.64
CA ARG A 107 -7.49 11.60 -2.70
C ARG A 107 -7.74 12.55 -3.88
N LEU A 108 -8.23 12.05 -5.02
CA LEU A 108 -8.58 12.88 -6.17
C LEU A 108 -9.80 13.78 -5.90
N TYR A 109 -10.80 13.27 -5.18
CA TYR A 109 -11.90 14.11 -4.70
C TYR A 109 -11.40 15.12 -3.67
N ALA A 110 -10.57 14.67 -2.71
CA ALA A 110 -9.99 15.55 -1.71
C ALA A 110 -9.13 16.66 -2.33
N SER A 111 -8.42 16.42 -3.43
CA SER A 111 -7.64 17.46 -4.09
C SER A 111 -8.49 18.66 -4.53
N HIS A 112 -9.79 18.49 -4.75
CA HIS A 112 -10.70 19.56 -5.15
C HIS A 112 -11.53 20.12 -3.99
N HIS A 113 -11.52 19.46 -2.83
CA HIS A 113 -12.45 19.70 -1.72
C HIS A 113 -11.76 19.58 -0.35
N LEU A 114 -10.57 20.19 -0.20
CA LEU A 114 -9.83 20.18 1.08
C LEU A 114 -10.48 21.05 2.16
N ASP A 115 -11.39 21.94 1.79
CA ASP A 115 -12.21 22.76 2.68
C ASP A 115 -13.24 21.95 3.47
N ILE A 116 -13.67 20.81 2.92
CA ILE A 116 -14.66 19.94 3.55
C ILE A 116 -13.95 18.99 4.54
N GLU A 117 -14.10 19.25 5.84
CA GLU A 117 -13.39 18.50 6.90
C GLU A 117 -13.52 16.97 6.77
N PRO A 118 -14.72 16.38 6.56
CA PRO A 118 -14.83 14.93 6.37
C PRO A 118 -14.00 14.40 5.18
N VAL A 119 -13.96 15.13 4.06
CA VAL A 119 -13.20 14.72 2.86
C VAL A 119 -11.71 14.82 3.14
N TYR A 120 -11.28 15.90 3.79
CA TYR A 120 -9.90 16.09 4.24
C TYR A 120 -9.44 14.92 5.12
N MET A 121 -10.25 14.55 6.11
CA MET A 121 -9.93 13.47 7.04
C MET A 121 -9.95 12.10 6.37
N LEU A 122 -10.87 11.86 5.43
CA LEU A 122 -10.85 10.63 4.63
C LEU A 122 -9.52 10.48 3.87
N ALA A 123 -9.03 11.55 3.25
CA ALA A 123 -7.73 11.54 2.58
C ALA A 123 -6.57 11.26 3.56
N VAL A 124 -6.54 11.87 4.74
CA VAL A 124 -5.57 11.53 5.79
C VAL A 124 -5.61 10.03 6.12
N TRP A 125 -6.81 9.48 6.35
CA TRP A 125 -6.98 8.06 6.68
C TRP A 125 -6.48 7.13 5.57
N THR A 126 -6.62 7.49 4.29
CA THR A 126 -6.04 6.67 3.22
C THR A 126 -4.51 6.54 3.35
N TYR A 127 -3.81 7.59 3.78
CA TYR A 127 -2.37 7.52 4.02
C TYR A 127 -2.03 6.75 5.29
N VAL A 128 -2.81 6.92 6.36
CA VAL A 128 -2.63 6.17 7.62
C VAL A 128 -2.78 4.67 7.38
N VAL A 129 -3.83 4.24 6.67
CA VAL A 129 -4.05 2.82 6.36
C VAL A 129 -2.91 2.29 5.48
N ALA A 130 -2.47 3.04 4.48
CA ALA A 130 -1.37 2.63 3.62
C ALA A 130 -0.06 2.47 4.41
N LEU A 131 0.28 3.45 5.26
CA LEU A 131 1.47 3.40 6.10
C LEU A 131 1.40 2.22 7.09
N GLY A 132 0.26 2.04 7.76
CA GLY A 132 0.03 0.93 8.69
C GLY A 132 0.18 -0.43 8.00
N HIS A 133 -0.41 -0.60 6.82
CA HIS A 133 -0.25 -1.80 5.98
C HIS A 133 1.23 -2.07 5.70
N PHE A 134 1.95 -1.13 5.08
CA PHE A 134 3.35 -1.35 4.71
C PHE A 134 4.30 -1.51 5.91
N VAL A 135 4.05 -0.82 7.02
CA VAL A 135 4.83 -1.02 8.25
C VAL A 135 4.59 -2.42 8.81
N SER A 136 3.34 -2.90 8.82
CA SER A 136 3.02 -4.26 9.29
C SER A 136 3.64 -5.35 8.41
N GLU A 137 3.64 -5.16 7.10
CA GLU A 137 4.27 -6.07 6.13
C GLU A 137 5.78 -6.21 6.38
N GLY A 138 6.47 -5.11 6.70
CA GLY A 138 7.91 -5.13 7.00
C GLY A 138 8.27 -5.58 8.43
N LEU A 139 7.50 -5.15 9.43
CA LEU A 139 7.84 -5.39 10.84
C LEU A 139 7.26 -6.69 11.39
N VAL A 140 6.05 -7.05 10.99
CA VAL A 140 5.31 -8.21 11.52
C VAL A 140 5.39 -9.39 10.57
N TYR A 141 4.97 -9.22 9.30
CA TYR A 141 4.82 -10.34 8.37
C TYR A 141 6.10 -10.71 7.61
N LYS A 142 7.09 -9.81 7.58
CA LYS A 142 8.39 -10.00 6.90
C LYS A 142 8.24 -10.35 5.42
N THR A 143 7.20 -9.81 4.78
CA THR A 143 6.91 -10.02 3.35
C THR A 143 7.79 -9.16 2.44
N TYR A 144 8.53 -8.21 3.02
CA TYR A 144 9.61 -7.52 2.34
C TYR A 144 10.75 -7.15 3.29
N TYR A 145 11.90 -6.82 2.69
CA TYR A 145 13.04 -6.18 3.35
C TYR A 145 13.24 -4.77 2.79
N LEU A 146 13.58 -3.82 3.65
CA LEU A 146 13.68 -2.41 3.27
C LEU A 146 14.73 -2.22 2.16
N GLY A 147 14.31 -1.62 1.05
CA GLY A 147 15.13 -1.33 -0.11
C GLY A 147 14.50 -0.23 -0.96
N GLY A 148 15.04 0.00 -2.17
CA GLY A 148 14.60 1.08 -3.05
C GLY A 148 13.08 1.11 -3.31
N PRO A 149 12.44 0.00 -3.76
CA PRO A 149 11.01 -0.02 -4.05
C PRO A 149 10.09 0.32 -2.87
N GLN A 150 10.53 0.05 -1.64
CA GLN A 150 9.73 0.18 -0.42
C GLN A 150 9.77 1.58 0.19
N VAL A 151 10.85 2.31 -0.06
CA VAL A 151 11.02 3.68 0.45
C VAL A 151 9.96 4.63 -0.10
N LEU A 152 9.57 4.49 -1.38
CA LEU A 152 8.65 5.43 -2.01
C LEU A 152 7.26 5.46 -1.35
N PRO A 153 6.56 4.33 -1.14
CA PRO A 153 5.25 4.38 -0.48
C PRO A 153 5.31 4.88 0.96
N LEU A 154 6.37 4.55 1.70
CA LEU A 154 6.58 5.04 3.07
C LEU A 154 6.80 6.56 3.09
N PHE A 155 7.60 7.08 2.14
CA PHE A 155 7.85 8.51 1.98
C PHE A 155 6.56 9.28 1.69
N PHE A 156 5.79 8.87 0.68
CA PHE A 156 4.56 9.57 0.30
C PHE A 156 3.47 9.44 1.38
N ALA A 157 3.32 8.29 2.03
CA ALA A 157 2.33 8.16 3.09
C ALA A 157 2.68 9.04 4.30
N THR A 158 3.94 9.02 4.74
CA THR A 158 4.39 9.81 5.90
C THR A 158 4.31 11.30 5.62
N THR A 159 4.79 11.74 4.45
CA THR A 159 4.71 13.15 4.02
C THR A 159 3.26 13.63 3.96
N GLY A 160 2.36 12.80 3.41
CA GLY A 160 0.94 13.11 3.34
C GLY A 160 0.31 13.31 4.73
N ILE A 161 0.54 12.37 5.65
CA ILE A 161 0.02 12.45 7.02
C ILE A 161 0.53 13.71 7.73
N VAL A 162 1.86 13.92 7.74
CA VAL A 162 2.48 15.05 8.44
C VAL A 162 2.01 16.38 7.86
N TRP A 163 2.05 16.54 6.53
CA TRP A 163 1.67 17.79 5.89
C TRP A 163 0.18 18.09 6.10
N MET A 164 -0.70 17.12 5.87
CA MET A 164 -2.14 17.32 6.05
C MET A 164 -2.48 17.65 7.52
N THR A 165 -1.86 16.98 8.48
CA THR A 165 -2.16 17.28 9.90
C THR A 165 -1.67 18.67 10.29
N MET A 166 -0.49 19.10 9.84
CA MET A 166 0.04 20.44 10.10
C MET A 166 -0.75 21.57 9.45
N GLN A 167 -1.30 21.35 8.25
CA GLN A 167 -2.00 22.39 7.48
C GLN A 167 -3.54 22.33 7.60
N LYS A 168 -4.07 21.50 8.52
CA LYS A 168 -5.52 21.35 8.67
C LYS A 168 -6.23 22.70 8.84
N GLY A 169 -5.75 23.57 9.72
CA GLY A 169 -6.39 24.86 9.98
C GLY A 169 -6.31 25.88 8.82
N PHE A 170 -5.36 25.70 7.89
CA PHE A 170 -5.29 26.53 6.68
C PHE A 170 -6.38 26.13 5.67
N TYR A 171 -6.55 24.83 5.48
CA TYR A 171 -7.45 24.27 4.47
C TYR A 171 -8.89 24.13 4.96
N VAL A 172 -9.08 23.66 6.19
CA VAL A 172 -10.40 23.46 6.81
C VAL A 172 -10.67 24.68 7.68
N GLN A 173 -11.27 25.70 7.09
CA GLN A 173 -11.73 26.90 7.79
C GLN A 173 -13.09 26.61 8.42
N ALA A 174 -13.26 27.01 9.68
CA ALA A 174 -14.49 26.79 10.45
C ALA A 174 -15.67 27.64 9.94
#